data_AF-A0A0K9PDP8-F1
#
_entry.id   AF-A0A0K9PDP8-F1
#
_cell.length_a   1.000
_cell.length_b   1.000
_cell.length_c   1.000
_cell.angle_alpha   90.00
_cell.angle_beta   90.00
_cell.angle_gamma   90.00
#
_symmetry.space_group_name_H-M   'P 1'
#
loop_
_entity.id
_entity.type
_entity.pdbx_description
1 polymer ?
#
loop_
_entity_poly.entity_id
_entity_poly.type
_entity_poly.pdbx_seq_one_letter_code
_entity_poly.pdbx_strand_id
1 'polypeptide(L)' 'MRDSGVQPGIISFATILSACSQFTALEQGREIHSYISNHKLESSEVIMGALLDMYAKCGAVEEARHVFYRL' A
#
# COMPACT_ATOMS: atom_id res chain seq x y z
N MET A 1 12.53 1.68 12.97
CA MET A 1 11.28 0.99 13.37
C MET A 1 11.38 -0.54 13.31
N ARG A 2 12.07 -1.15 12.32
CA ARG A 2 12.23 -2.62 12.29
C ARG A 2 13.25 -3.19 13.29
N ASP A 3 14.23 -2.41 13.72
CA ASP A 3 15.28 -2.85 14.68
C ASP A 3 14.77 -3.21 16.08
N SER A 4 13.50 -2.91 16.40
CA SER A 4 12.90 -3.21 17.70
C SER A 4 12.11 -4.52 17.72
N GLY A 5 12.10 -5.30 16.64
CA GLY A 5 11.29 -6.52 16.52
C GLY A 5 9.78 -6.28 16.39
N VAL A 6 9.37 -5.02 16.19
CA VAL A 6 7.95 -4.64 16.05
C VAL A 6 7.52 -4.82 14.59
N GLN A 7 6.53 -5.68 14.36
CA GLN A 7 5.88 -5.77 13.05
C GLN A 7 4.98 -4.55 12.81
N PRO A 8 5.08 -3.88 11.65
CA PRO A 8 4.17 -2.79 11.31
C PRO A 8 2.73 -3.32 11.19
N GLY A 9 1.77 -2.58 11.75
CA GLY A 9 0.35 -2.92 11.65
C GLY A 9 -0.30 -2.33 10.40
N ILE A 10 -1.60 -2.63 10.23
CA ILE A 10 -2.46 -2.09 9.15
C ILE A 10 -2.32 -0.57 9.02
N ILE A 11 -2.39 0.14 10.16
CA ILE A 11 -2.30 1.61 10.20
C ILE A 11 -0.92 2.12 9.78
N SER A 12 0.15 1.38 10.11
CA SER A 12 1.51 1.74 9.68
C SER A 12 1.63 1.70 8.16
N PHE A 13 1.11 0.64 7.53
CA PHE A 13 1.12 0.52 6.07
C PHE A 13 0.21 1.54 5.38
N ALA A 14 -0.98 1.79 5.90
CA ALA A 14 -1.87 2.83 5.37
C ALA A 14 -1.19 4.21 5.42
N THR A 15 -0.49 4.52 6.51
CA THR A 15 0.28 5.77 6.65
C THR A 15 1.42 5.85 5.63
N ILE A 16 2.18 4.77 5.44
CA ILE A 16 3.27 4.72 4.46
C ILE A 16 2.73 4.89 3.04
N LEU A 17 1.65 4.19 2.69
CA LEU A 17 1.00 4.31 1.36
C LEU A 17 0.47 5.72 1.12
N SER A 18 -0.10 6.37 2.14
CA SER A 18 -0.50 7.78 2.07
C SER A 18 0.69 8.70 1.81
N ALA A 19 1.85 8.45 2.41
CA ALA A 19 3.06 9.22 2.12
C ALA A 19 3.54 8.99 0.68
N CYS A 20 3.57 7.73 0.22
CA CYS A 20 3.91 7.41 -1.17
C CYS A 20 2.99 8.13 -2.17
N SER A 21 1.69 8.17 -1.87
CA SER A 21 0.67 8.88 -2.63
C SER A 21 0.96 10.38 -2.75
N GLN A 22 1.31 11.04 -1.63
CA GLN A 22 1.62 12.48 -1.59
C GLN A 22 2.89 12.85 -2.33
N PHE A 23 3.91 11.99 -2.30
CA PHE A 23 5.20 12.23 -2.95
C PHE A 23 5.33 11.57 -4.33
N THR A 24 4.25 11.00 -4.87
CA THR A 24 4.26 10.24 -6.14
C THR A 24 5.34 9.14 -6.18
N ALA A 25 5.62 8.54 -5.03
CA ALA A 25 6.70 7.59 -4.81
C ALA A 25 6.25 6.16 -5.19
N LEU A 26 6.05 5.94 -6.50
CA LEU A 26 5.44 4.72 -7.05
C LEU A 26 6.27 3.46 -6.77
N GLU A 27 7.59 3.53 -6.92
CA GLU A 27 8.47 2.36 -6.73
C GLU A 27 8.41 1.86 -5.30
N GLN A 28 8.51 2.77 -4.32
CA GLN A 28 8.37 2.47 -2.91
C GLN A 28 6.96 1.93 -2.61
N GLY A 29 5.93 2.50 -3.24
CA GLY A 29 4.57 1.99 -3.16
C GLY A 29 4.44 0.52 -3.62
N ARG A 30 5.13 0.13 -4.70
CA ARG A 30 5.15 -1.26 -5.19
C ARG A 30 5.91 -2.21 -4.25
N GLU A 31 7.01 -1.76 -3.66
CA GLU A 31 7.73 -2.54 -2.65
C GLU A 31 6.85 -2.82 -1.43
N ILE A 32 6.13 -1.80 -0.97
CA ILE A 32 5.18 -1.93 0.14
C ILE A 32 4.00 -2.83 -0.24
N HIS A 33 3.44 -2.70 -1.44
CA HIS A 33 2.39 -3.61 -1.93
C HIS A 33 2.88 -5.06 -1.93
N SER A 34 4.07 -5.34 -2.45
CA SER A 34 4.66 -6.68 -2.46
C SER A 34 4.82 -7.23 -1.03
N TYR A 35 5.24 -6.40 -0.09
CA TYR A 35 5.31 -6.78 1.32
C TYR A 35 3.93 -7.13 1.89
N ILE A 36 2.92 -6.30 1.63
CA ILE A 36 1.52 -6.51 2.04
C ILE A 36 0.97 -7.84 1.51
N SER A 37 1.19 -8.14 0.22
CA SER A 37 0.74 -9.39 -0.40
C SER A 37 1.44 -10.60 0.21
N ASN A 38 2.76 -10.53 0.43
CA ASN A 38 3.54 -11.61 1.04
C ASN A 38 3.12 -11.93 2.49
N HIS A 39 2.56 -10.95 3.20
CA HIS A 39 2.08 -11.11 4.58
C HIS A 39 0.56 -11.25 4.67
N LYS A 40 -0.13 -11.43 3.54
CA LYS A 40 -1.60 -11.64 3.45
C LYS A 40 -2.43 -10.52 4.10
N LEU A 41 -1.91 -9.29 4.08
CA LEU A 41 -2.57 -8.12 4.68
C LEU A 41 -3.62 -7.49 3.76
N GLU A 42 -3.76 -7.98 2.52
CA GLU A 42 -4.76 -7.56 1.54
C GLU A 42 -6.21 -7.87 1.94
N SER A 43 -6.43 -8.69 2.99
CA SER A 43 -7.76 -8.93 3.56
C SER A 43 -8.36 -7.71 4.27
N SER A 44 -7.55 -6.67 4.51
CA SER A 44 -8.01 -5.43 5.12
C SER A 44 -8.46 -4.43 4.06
N GLU A 45 -9.73 -4.04 4.09
CA GLU A 45 -10.27 -2.97 3.24
C GLU A 45 -9.51 -1.65 3.39
N VAL A 46 -9.00 -1.36 4.60
CA VAL A 46 -8.18 -0.17 4.88
C VAL A 46 -6.88 -0.20 4.07
N ILE A 47 -6.20 -1.36 4.02
CA ILE A 47 -4.99 -1.56 3.22
C ILE A 47 -5.32 -1.42 1.73
N MET A 48 -6.38 -2.07 1.28
CA MET A 48 -6.77 -2.08 -0.14
C MET A 48 -7.18 -0.69 -0.62
N GLY A 49 -7.92 0.08 0.18
CA GLY A 49 -8.25 1.47 -0.11
C GLY A 49 -7.00 2.38 -0.16
N ALA A 50 -6.04 2.18 0.74
CA ALA A 50 -4.78 2.93 0.72
C ALA A 50 -3.91 2.58 -0.50
N LEU A 51 -3.88 1.31 -0.94
CA LEU A 51 -3.20 0.89 -2.15
C LEU A 51 -3.85 1.50 -3.39
N LEU A 52 -5.19 1.48 -3.46
CA LEU A 52 -5.95 2.09 -4.55
C LEU A 52 -5.65 3.58 -4.68
N ASP A 53 -5.74 4.33 -3.58
CA ASP A 53 -5.44 5.77 -3.55
C ASP A 53 -4.00 6.06 -3.99
N MET A 54 -3.04 5.28 -3.48
CA MET A 54 -1.62 5.43 -3.81
C MET A 54 -1.36 5.19 -5.30
N TYR A 55 -1.81 4.07 -5.86
CA TYR A 55 -1.61 3.80 -7.29
C TYR A 55 -2.30 4.84 -8.18
N ALA A 56 -3.52 5.25 -7.83
CA ALA A 56 -4.27 6.26 -8.58
C ALA A 56 -3.54 7.61 -8.61
N LYS A 57 -3.08 8.10 -7.46
CA LYS A 57 -2.38 9.41 -7.36
C LYS A 57 -0.94 9.37 -7.90
N CYS A 58 -0.30 8.21 -7.90
CA CYS A 58 0.97 8.00 -8.59
C CYS A 58 0.82 7.86 -10.13
N GLY A 59 -0.40 7.91 -10.67
CA GLY A 59 -0.67 7.78 -12.10
C GLY A 59 -0.60 6.34 -12.66
N ALA A 60 -0.45 5.34 -11.78
CA ALA A 60 -0.42 3.93 -12.13
C ALA A 60 -1.84 3.36 -12.20
N VAL A 61 -2.61 3.83 -13.19
CA VAL A 61 -4.05 3.59 -13.30
C VAL A 61 -4.39 2.11 -13.47
N GLU A 62 -3.55 1.34 -14.15
CA GLU A 62 -3.83 -0.08 -14.40
C GLU A 62 -3.69 -0.91 -13.12
N GLU A 63 -2.68 -0.62 -12.30
CA GLU A 63 -2.51 -1.22 -10.98
C GLU A 63 -3.62 -0.79 -10.02
N ALA A 64 -4.00 0.49 -10.03
CA ALA A 64 -5.14 0.99 -9.27
C ALA A 64 -6.42 0.21 -9.63
N ARG A 65 -6.66 0.00 -10.94
CA ARG A 65 -7.77 -0.78 -11.44
C ARG A 65 -7.72 -2.24 -10.97
N HIS A 66 -6.54 -2.88 -10.99
CA HIS A 66 -6.38 -4.23 -10.46
C HIS A 66 -6.68 -4.33 -8.96
N VAL A 67 -6.26 -3.35 -8.16
CA VAL A 67 -6.58 -3.28 -6.73
C VAL A 67 -8.08 -3.09 -6.53
N PHE A 68 -8.73 -2.23 -7.33
CA PHE A 68 -10.18 -1.99 -7.27
C PHE A 68 -11.01 -3.25 -7.51
N TYR A 69 -10.60 -4.13 -8.43
CA TYR A 69 -11.32 -5.39 -8.67
C TYR A 69 -11.09 -6.47 -7.60
N ARG A 70 -10.18 -6.22 -6.64
CA ARG A 70 -9.89 -7.11 -5.51
C ARG A 70 -10.42 -6.57 -4.18
N LEU A 71 -10.98 -5.36 -4.17
CA LEU A 71 -11.81 -4.82 -3.08
C LEU A 71 -13.15 -5.55 -3.05
#